data_AF-A0A8C0ZK15-F1
#
_entry.id   AF-A0A8C0ZK15-F1
#
_cell.length_a   1.000
_cell.length_b   1.000
_cell.length_c   1.000
_cell.angle_alpha   90.00
_cell.angle_beta   90.00
_cell.angle_gamma   90.00
#
_symmetry.space_group_name_H-M   'P 1'
#
loop_
_entity.id
_entity.type
_entity.pdbx_description
1 polymer ?
#
loop_
_entity_poly.entity_id
_entity_poly.type
_entity_poly.pdbx_seq_one_letter_code
_entity_poly.pdbx_strand_id
1 'polypeptide(L)'
;LCKRDVNGVGMLYDLLRSRWLQALLKVRYHTSFLNELSSRIHLCFLSYIFQVVELLREAPQSGEIKELRRLLRSPHFKALLSAHDTVAQKDFEPTLPPLPDNIPENEEAMRIVCLVKNNQPLGATIKRHEITGDITVARVIHGGLADRSGLLYAGDKLVEVNGVPVEGLDPEQVINILALSQGTIMFKLIPVSDRPVSNQTTLYVRAMADYWPLQDPAIPCADAGLPFKRGEILQIVDQNDAFWWQARKVSDLSACAGLIPSNHLLKRKQREFWWSQPFQPHLCLKSSMCEWKKDDMQIDEKCVETAGFRRSMRLCRRKARLNQQSCYSRCPSSCYSSLAAPYEEVVRYQRHPTDRHRLIILVGPAGVGVNELRRRLITSNPREFQSATPHTTRVQKSYEMNGREYHYISKETFENMVYSHRMLEYGEYKGYLYGTSIDAVRTVLDAGKICVIDLEPQGIQIARTHELKPYIIFIKPPSIGCMRQTRKNARIITDYYVNMKFKEEDLQEMEESAKKMEAQFGQFFDHVIVNDNLQEASAQLLCAVHRAQDEPQWVPAVWICSDTQP
;
A
#
# COMPACT_ATOMS: atom_id res chain seq x y z
N LEU A 1 -27.36 -67.40 50.75
CA LEU A 1 -27.02 -67.33 49.31
C LEU A 1 -27.80 -66.20 48.65
N CYS A 2 -27.08 -65.23 48.09
CA CYS A 2 -27.51 -64.15 47.18
C CYS A 2 -28.85 -63.43 47.44
N LYS A 3 -28.80 -62.28 48.12
CA LYS A 3 -29.64 -61.13 47.73
C LYS A 3 -28.77 -60.17 46.93
N ARG A 4 -28.68 -60.44 45.62
CA ARG A 4 -28.16 -59.48 44.63
C ARG A 4 -29.11 -58.28 44.63
N ASP A 5 -28.56 -57.09 44.83
CA ASP A 5 -29.26 -55.82 44.74
C ASP A 5 -29.66 -55.59 43.27
N VAL A 6 -30.92 -55.87 42.94
CA VAL A 6 -31.45 -55.86 41.57
C VAL A 6 -31.62 -54.44 41.02
N ASN A 7 -31.57 -53.40 41.88
CA ASN A 7 -31.81 -52.03 41.45
C ASN A 7 -30.54 -51.15 41.46
N GLY A 8 -29.39 -51.68 41.88
CA GLY A 8 -28.13 -50.92 41.97
C GLY A 8 -28.14 -49.74 42.97
N VAL A 9 -29.25 -49.57 43.70
CA VAL A 9 -29.49 -48.44 44.60
C VAL A 9 -28.63 -48.54 45.85
N GLY A 10 -28.42 -49.75 46.38
CA GLY A 10 -27.52 -49.98 47.51
C GLY A 10 -26.07 -49.72 47.11
N MET A 11 -25.66 -50.19 45.93
CA MET A 11 -24.32 -49.93 45.40
C MET A 11 -24.08 -48.42 45.17
N LEU A 12 -25.06 -47.70 44.62
CA LEU A 12 -25.02 -46.23 44.48
C LEU A 12 -25.00 -45.51 45.82
N TYR A 13 -25.78 -45.98 46.80
CA TYR A 13 -25.81 -45.42 48.15
C TYR A 13 -24.46 -45.57 48.85
N ASP A 14 -23.82 -46.73 48.73
CA ASP A 14 -22.50 -46.99 49.29
C ASP A 14 -21.40 -46.24 48.53
N LEU A 15 -21.50 -46.10 47.21
CA LEU A 15 -20.56 -45.29 46.42
C LEU A 15 -20.65 -43.81 46.79
N LEU A 16 -21.87 -43.27 46.89
CA LEU A 16 -22.14 -41.89 47.28
C LEU A 16 -21.77 -41.60 48.74
N ARG A 17 -21.82 -42.59 49.63
CA ARG A 17 -21.32 -42.44 51.02
C ARG A 17 -19.83 -42.76 51.18
N SER A 18 -19.18 -43.29 50.15
CA SER A 18 -17.77 -43.60 50.23
C SER A 18 -16.96 -42.32 50.44
N ARG A 19 -16.03 -42.37 51.41
CA ARG A 19 -15.23 -41.20 51.81
C ARG A 19 -14.37 -40.66 50.66
N TRP A 20 -13.96 -41.52 49.73
CA TRP A 20 -13.15 -41.14 48.58
C TRP A 20 -13.97 -40.41 47.50
N LEU A 21 -15.20 -40.85 47.20
CA LEU A 21 -16.06 -40.19 46.23
C LEU A 21 -16.57 -38.84 46.77
N GLN A 22 -16.90 -38.76 48.06
CA GLN A 22 -17.25 -37.51 48.74
C GLN A 22 -16.08 -36.51 48.75
N ALA A 23 -14.85 -36.99 48.92
CA ALA A 23 -13.65 -36.16 48.79
C ALA A 23 -13.46 -35.66 47.35
N LEU A 24 -13.64 -36.51 46.34
CA LEU A 24 -13.55 -36.14 44.92
C LEU A 24 -14.65 -35.16 44.50
N LEU A 25 -15.88 -35.33 45.00
CA LEU A 25 -16.97 -34.39 44.77
C LEU A 25 -16.72 -33.05 45.47
N LYS A 26 -16.15 -33.03 46.69
CA LYS A 26 -15.71 -31.80 47.34
C LYS A 26 -14.60 -31.09 46.57
N VAL A 27 -13.61 -31.83 46.08
CA VAL A 27 -12.53 -31.28 45.26
C VAL A 27 -13.10 -30.70 43.97
N ARG A 28 -14.01 -31.40 43.28
CA ARG A 28 -14.66 -30.94 42.05
C ARG A 28 -15.58 -29.73 42.28
N TYR A 29 -16.30 -29.69 43.40
CA TYR A 29 -17.11 -28.54 43.79
C TYR A 29 -16.24 -27.33 44.12
N HIS A 30 -15.10 -27.54 44.78
CA HIS A 30 -14.11 -26.47 45.02
C HIS A 30 -13.39 -26.04 43.74
N THR A 31 -13.08 -26.93 42.79
CA THR A 31 -12.48 -26.54 41.49
C THR A 31 -13.47 -25.83 40.58
N SER A 32 -14.75 -26.21 40.59
CA SER A 32 -15.81 -25.49 39.87
C SER A 32 -16.06 -24.10 40.47
N PHE A 33 -16.06 -24.00 41.81
CA PHE A 33 -16.15 -22.73 42.53
C PHE A 33 -14.92 -21.84 42.31
N LEU A 34 -13.72 -22.42 42.21
CA LEU A 34 -12.47 -21.70 41.89
C LEU A 34 -12.42 -21.21 40.43
N ASN A 35 -13.04 -21.92 39.49
CA ASN A 35 -13.13 -21.48 38.09
C ASN A 35 -14.15 -20.33 37.90
N GLU A 36 -15.19 -20.22 38.73
CA GLU A 36 -16.11 -19.08 38.74
C GLU A 36 -15.54 -17.83 39.46
N LEU A 37 -14.53 -18.00 40.31
CA LEU A 37 -13.90 -16.95 41.13
C LEU A 37 -12.53 -16.50 40.60
N SER A 38 -12.29 -16.54 39.29
CA SER A 38 -11.07 -16.01 38.64
C SER A 38 -10.82 -14.49 38.86
N SER A 39 -11.55 -13.86 39.75
CA SER A 39 -11.21 -12.59 40.36
C SER A 39 -11.28 -12.72 41.89
N ARG A 40 -10.09 -12.72 42.51
CA ARG A 40 -9.82 -12.51 43.96
C ARG A 40 -9.90 -13.73 44.89
N ILE A 41 -8.91 -14.62 44.79
CA ILE A 41 -8.40 -15.28 46.00
C ILE A 41 -6.88 -15.12 46.06
N HIS A 42 -6.41 -14.17 46.87
CA HIS A 42 -5.00 -14.04 47.26
C HIS A 42 -4.66 -15.17 48.25
N LEU A 43 -4.34 -16.36 47.73
CA LEU A 43 -3.75 -17.43 48.53
C LEU A 43 -2.23 -17.26 48.52
N CYS A 44 -1.66 -16.93 49.66
CA CYS A 44 -0.21 -16.93 49.87
C CYS A 44 0.24 -18.41 49.98
N PHE A 45 0.66 -19.01 48.87
CA PHE A 45 0.95 -20.45 48.80
C PHE A 45 2.12 -20.87 49.70
N LEU A 46 3.06 -19.96 49.97
CA LEU A 46 4.15 -20.18 50.93
C LEU A 46 3.66 -20.54 52.35
N SER A 47 2.60 -19.89 52.84
CA SER A 47 2.07 -20.16 54.18
C SER A 47 1.38 -21.52 54.25
N TYR A 48 0.69 -21.91 53.18
CA TYR A 48 0.05 -23.21 53.05
C TYR A 48 1.06 -24.36 52.95
N ILE A 49 2.18 -24.18 52.26
CA ILE A 49 3.24 -25.20 52.24
C ILE A 49 3.80 -25.47 53.63
N PHE A 50 3.94 -24.43 54.45
CA PHE A 50 4.42 -24.62 55.83
C PHE A 50 3.45 -25.51 56.63
N GLN A 51 2.14 -25.29 56.49
CA GLN A 51 1.11 -26.15 57.09
C GLN A 51 1.12 -27.57 56.52
N VAL A 52 1.26 -27.73 55.20
CA VAL A 52 1.32 -29.06 54.55
C VAL A 52 2.56 -29.83 54.98
N VAL A 53 3.71 -29.17 55.14
CA VAL A 53 4.96 -29.80 55.61
C VAL A 53 4.86 -30.26 57.08
N GLU A 54 4.12 -29.52 57.91
CA GLU A 54 3.81 -29.93 59.29
C GLU A 54 2.78 -31.06 59.34
N LEU A 55 1.73 -31.03 58.51
CA LEU A 55 0.78 -32.16 58.41
C LEU A 55 1.45 -33.45 57.91
N LEU A 56 2.41 -33.34 56.98
CA LEU A 56 3.23 -34.46 56.52
C LEU A 56 4.23 -34.96 57.59
N ARG A 57 4.31 -34.31 58.76
CA ARG A 57 5.13 -34.75 59.91
C ARG A 57 4.45 -35.83 60.72
N GLU A 58 3.13 -35.79 60.77
CA GLU A 58 2.29 -36.71 61.54
C GLU A 58 1.91 -37.96 60.72
N ALA A 59 2.24 -37.99 59.43
CA ALA A 59 1.93 -39.09 58.52
C ALA A 59 2.93 -40.28 58.62
N PRO A 60 2.47 -41.53 58.38
CA PRO A 60 3.31 -42.71 58.39
C PRO A 60 4.44 -42.63 57.34
N GLN A 61 5.64 -43.06 57.71
CA GLN A 61 6.89 -42.85 56.95
C GLN A 61 6.99 -43.77 55.72
N SER A 62 6.22 -43.50 54.66
CA SER A 62 6.43 -44.12 53.34
C SER A 62 7.60 -43.44 52.60
N GLY A 63 8.20 -44.13 51.61
CA GLY A 63 9.30 -43.58 50.81
C GLY A 63 8.90 -42.33 50.02
N GLU A 64 7.66 -42.31 49.55
CA GLU A 64 7.05 -41.24 48.77
C GLU A 64 6.81 -39.99 49.62
N ILE A 65 6.40 -40.15 50.89
CA ILE A 65 6.19 -39.03 51.83
C ILE A 65 7.52 -38.35 52.17
N LYS A 66 8.61 -39.12 52.29
CA LYS A 66 9.96 -38.57 52.50
C LYS A 66 10.44 -37.79 51.28
N GLU A 67 10.17 -38.30 50.08
CA GLU A 67 10.53 -37.62 48.84
C GLU A 67 9.75 -36.32 48.65
N LEU A 68 8.42 -36.34 48.85
CA LEU A 68 7.58 -35.15 48.77
C LEU A 68 8.02 -34.09 49.78
N ARG A 69 8.34 -34.49 51.02
CA ARG A 69 8.89 -33.57 52.03
C ARG A 69 10.22 -32.95 51.61
N ARG A 70 11.09 -33.70 50.95
CA ARG A 70 12.37 -33.20 50.43
C ARG A 70 12.16 -32.16 49.33
N LEU A 71 11.21 -32.42 48.42
CA LEU A 71 10.87 -31.49 47.33
C LEU A 71 10.26 -30.19 47.85
N LEU A 72 9.26 -30.28 48.74
CA LEU A 72 8.59 -29.11 49.33
C LEU A 72 9.51 -28.26 50.23
N ARG A 73 10.57 -28.87 50.81
CA ARG A 73 11.60 -28.14 51.57
C ARG A 73 12.71 -27.58 50.70
N SER A 74 12.79 -27.94 49.43
CA SER A 74 13.87 -27.49 48.55
C SER A 74 13.84 -25.97 48.39
N PRO A 75 15.01 -25.31 48.40
CA PRO A 75 15.09 -23.86 48.30
C PRO A 75 14.54 -23.35 46.95
N HIS A 76 14.73 -24.12 45.88
CA HIS A 76 14.22 -23.77 44.54
C HIS A 76 12.69 -23.77 44.48
N PHE A 77 12.03 -24.75 45.10
CA PHE A 77 10.57 -24.82 45.09
C PHE A 77 9.95 -23.72 45.96
N LYS A 78 10.58 -23.38 47.09
CA LYS A 78 10.17 -22.23 47.92
C LYS A 78 10.35 -20.90 47.20
N ALA A 79 11.47 -20.71 46.49
CA ALA A 79 11.71 -19.50 45.71
C ALA A 79 10.70 -19.34 44.57
N LEU A 80 10.36 -20.43 43.88
CA LEU A 80 9.33 -20.43 42.82
C LEU A 80 7.97 -19.98 43.36
N LEU A 81 7.58 -20.47 44.54
CA LEU A 81 6.31 -20.10 45.15
C LEU A 81 6.31 -18.70 45.73
N SER A 82 7.46 -18.23 46.24
CA SER A 82 7.63 -16.83 46.61
C SER A 82 7.44 -15.91 45.42
N ALA A 83 8.05 -16.23 44.27
CA ALA A 83 7.90 -15.44 43.06
C ALA A 83 6.44 -15.46 42.57
N HIS A 84 5.79 -16.62 42.63
CA HIS A 84 4.36 -16.74 42.34
C HIS A 84 3.52 -15.85 43.28
N ASP A 85 3.75 -15.91 44.59
CA ASP A 85 3.00 -15.12 45.58
C ASP A 85 3.23 -13.61 45.39
N THR A 86 4.45 -13.16 45.11
CA THR A 86 4.76 -11.75 44.79
C THR A 86 4.04 -11.27 43.54
N VAL A 87 4.03 -12.07 42.46
CA VAL A 87 3.32 -11.73 41.22
C VAL A 87 1.81 -11.75 41.42
N ALA A 88 1.29 -12.75 42.13
CA ALA A 88 -0.13 -12.89 42.43
C ALA A 88 -0.65 -11.78 43.35
N GLN A 89 0.18 -11.28 44.27
CA GLN A 89 -0.14 -10.15 45.15
C GLN A 89 0.05 -8.78 44.50
N LYS A 90 0.58 -8.74 43.27
CA LYS A 90 0.98 -7.49 42.59
C LYS A 90 1.95 -6.63 43.42
N ASP A 91 2.69 -7.26 44.32
CA ASP A 91 3.62 -6.60 45.25
C ASP A 91 4.98 -6.34 44.58
N PHE A 92 4.93 -5.92 43.32
CA PHE A 92 6.08 -5.52 42.51
C PHE A 92 5.99 -4.06 42.07
N GLU A 93 4.87 -3.38 42.38
CA GLU A 93 4.70 -1.95 42.13
C GLU A 93 5.26 -1.15 43.33
N PRO A 94 5.93 -0.01 43.08
CA PRO A 94 6.43 0.83 44.17
C PRO A 94 5.25 1.35 45.01
N THR A 95 5.25 1.05 46.31
CA THR A 95 4.28 1.59 47.27
C THR A 95 4.43 3.10 47.35
N LEU A 96 3.40 3.82 46.89
CA LEU A 96 3.33 5.28 46.99
C LEU A 96 3.10 5.69 48.46
N PRO A 97 3.68 6.82 48.91
CA PRO A 97 3.38 7.36 50.22
C PRO A 97 1.88 7.71 50.34
N PRO A 98 1.29 7.63 51.55
CA PRO A 98 -0.10 7.99 51.77
C PRO A 98 -0.34 9.46 51.41
N LEU A 99 -1.45 9.72 50.73
CA LEU A 99 -1.87 11.06 50.34
C LEU A 99 -2.13 11.92 51.60
N PRO A 100 -1.73 13.20 51.63
CA PRO A 100 -2.05 14.10 52.75
C PRO A 100 -3.57 14.26 52.93
N ASP A 101 -4.04 14.35 54.17
CA ASP A 101 -5.48 14.44 54.52
C ASP A 101 -6.18 15.73 54.05
N ASN A 102 -5.45 16.69 53.49
CA ASN A 102 -5.96 18.00 53.05
C ASN A 102 -5.67 18.25 51.56
N ILE A 103 -6.18 17.39 50.68
CA ILE A 103 -6.24 17.70 49.25
C ILE A 103 -7.64 18.26 48.98
N PRO A 104 -7.79 19.49 48.47
CA PRO A 104 -9.10 19.98 48.05
C PRO A 104 -9.67 19.03 46.99
N GLU A 105 -10.94 18.63 47.11
CA GLU A 105 -11.62 17.67 46.21
C GLU A 105 -11.63 18.08 44.73
N ASN A 106 -11.15 19.29 44.41
CA ASN A 106 -11.15 19.90 43.08
C ASN A 106 -9.77 19.97 42.42
N GLU A 107 -8.71 19.43 43.02
CA GLU A 107 -7.38 19.38 42.38
C GLU A 107 -7.27 18.17 41.44
N GLU A 108 -7.38 18.43 40.14
CA GLU A 108 -7.09 17.45 39.10
C GLU A 108 -5.64 16.97 39.21
N ALA A 109 -5.41 15.65 39.12
CA ALA A 109 -4.09 15.06 39.28
C ALA A 109 -3.14 15.56 38.17
N MET A 110 -2.17 16.41 38.56
CA MET A 110 -1.20 16.98 37.63
C MET A 110 0.01 16.06 37.46
N ARG A 111 0.46 15.90 36.21
CA ARG A 111 1.66 15.15 35.82
C ARG A 111 2.71 16.12 35.30
N ILE A 112 3.94 15.97 35.77
CA ILE A 112 5.10 16.69 35.24
C ILE A 112 5.82 15.78 34.26
N VAL A 113 6.04 16.25 33.04
CA VAL A 113 6.81 15.53 32.01
C VAL A 113 7.95 16.40 31.51
N CYS A 114 9.12 15.79 31.32
CA CYS A 114 10.31 16.46 30.84
C CYS A 114 10.71 15.88 29.49
N LEU A 115 10.82 16.74 28.47
CA LEU A 115 11.28 16.36 27.14
C LEU A 115 12.59 17.08 26.83
N VAL A 116 13.58 16.32 26.38
CA VAL A 116 14.84 16.91 25.91
C VAL A 116 14.65 17.34 24.47
N LYS A 117 14.53 18.66 24.26
CA LYS A 117 14.38 19.25 22.94
C LYS A 117 15.73 19.33 22.24
N ASN A 118 15.78 18.80 21.02
CA ASN A 118 16.87 19.01 20.08
C ASN A 118 16.52 20.15 19.11
N ASN A 119 17.33 20.39 18.08
CA ASN A 119 17.02 21.41 17.04
C ASN A 119 15.80 21.06 16.15
N GLN A 120 15.05 19.99 16.44
CA GLN A 120 13.84 19.61 15.73
C GLN A 120 12.58 19.97 16.53
N PRO A 121 11.41 20.12 15.87
CA PRO A 121 10.15 20.27 16.58
C PRO A 121 9.86 19.04 17.46
N LEU A 122 9.13 19.25 18.56
CA LEU A 122 8.77 18.17 19.48
C LEU A 122 7.90 17.09 18.82
N GLY A 123 7.18 17.41 17.74
CA GLY A 123 6.29 16.47 17.08
C GLY A 123 4.95 16.32 17.81
N ALA A 124 4.39 17.42 18.30
CA ALA A 124 3.03 17.48 18.82
C ALA A 124 2.37 18.79 18.37
N THR A 125 1.07 18.77 18.14
CA THR A 125 0.27 19.97 17.85
C THR A 125 -0.63 20.28 19.03
N ILE A 126 -0.89 21.56 19.25
CA ILE A 126 -1.75 22.06 20.33
C ILE A 126 -2.97 22.78 19.74
N LYS A 127 -4.08 22.77 20.48
CA LYS A 127 -5.28 23.54 20.15
C LYS A 127 -5.79 24.25 21.38
N ARG A 128 -6.40 25.42 21.18
CA ARG A 128 -7.12 26.15 22.21
C ARG A 128 -8.59 25.79 22.16
N HIS A 129 -9.18 25.46 23.30
CA HIS A 129 -10.61 25.20 23.41
C HIS A 129 -11.38 26.52 23.36
N GLU A 130 -12.41 26.62 22.51
CA GLU A 130 -13.09 27.89 22.22
C GLU A 130 -13.81 28.50 23.44
N ILE A 131 -14.37 27.65 24.31
CA ILE A 131 -15.17 28.10 25.46
C ILE A 131 -14.30 28.31 26.72
N THR A 132 -13.57 27.28 27.15
CA THR A 132 -12.75 27.34 28.37
C THR A 132 -11.44 28.10 28.18
N GLY A 133 -10.96 28.27 26.94
CA GLY A 133 -9.65 28.87 26.66
C GLY A 133 -8.47 27.94 26.96
N ASP A 134 -8.72 26.70 27.38
CA ASP A 134 -7.69 25.73 27.74
C ASP A 134 -6.85 25.31 26.53
N ILE A 135 -5.55 25.13 26.75
CA ILE A 135 -4.64 24.60 25.72
C ILE A 135 -4.50 23.10 25.93
N THR A 136 -4.81 22.34 24.89
CA THR A 136 -4.74 20.87 24.89
C THR A 136 -3.85 20.37 23.77
N VAL A 137 -3.18 19.24 24.00
CA VAL A 137 -2.47 18.52 22.94
C VAL A 137 -3.50 17.98 21.96
N ALA A 138 -3.53 18.54 20.75
CA ALA A 138 -4.46 18.12 19.71
C ALA A 138 -4.03 16.79 19.07
N ARG A 139 -2.72 16.60 18.88
CA ARG A 139 -2.16 15.40 18.25
C ARG A 139 -0.70 15.20 18.61
N VAL A 140 -0.27 13.95 18.62
CA VAL A 140 1.14 13.54 18.67
C VAL A 140 1.55 12.99 17.30
N ILE A 141 2.64 13.49 16.75
CA ILE A 141 3.16 13.15 15.43
C ILE A 141 4.12 11.96 15.54
N HIS A 142 3.82 10.88 14.82
CA HIS A 142 4.59 9.65 14.88
C HIS A 142 6.04 9.85 14.43
N GLY A 143 6.98 9.26 15.18
CA GLY A 143 8.41 9.42 14.93
C GLY A 143 9.01 10.73 15.44
N GLY A 144 8.20 11.66 15.98
CA GLY A 144 8.66 12.87 16.68
C GLY A 144 9.20 12.58 18.09
N LEU A 145 9.77 13.60 18.74
CA LEU A 145 10.27 13.47 20.12
C LEU A 145 9.17 13.13 21.12
N ALA A 146 8.01 13.75 20.98
CA ALA A 146 6.84 13.51 21.85
C ALA A 146 6.37 12.05 21.75
N ASP A 147 6.24 11.52 20.54
CA ASP A 147 5.88 10.11 20.30
C ASP A 147 6.90 9.14 20.89
N ARG A 148 8.19 9.34 20.58
CA ARG A 148 9.28 8.47 21.08
C ARG A 148 9.41 8.47 22.59
N SER A 149 9.04 9.57 23.25
CA SER A 149 9.06 9.66 24.71
C SER A 149 7.95 8.85 25.38
N GLY A 150 6.79 8.70 24.71
CA GLY A 150 5.59 8.11 25.31
C GLY A 150 5.03 8.88 26.51
N LEU A 151 5.46 10.14 26.71
CA LEU A 151 5.08 10.95 27.87
C LEU A 151 3.88 11.86 27.61
N LEU A 152 3.67 12.27 26.36
CA LEU A 152 2.56 13.12 25.91
C LEU A 152 1.54 12.33 25.09
N TYR A 153 0.26 12.63 25.30
CA TYR A 153 -0.86 12.03 24.58
C TYR A 153 -1.79 13.10 24.01
N ALA A 154 -2.50 12.77 22.93
CA ALA A 154 -3.58 13.61 22.43
C ALA A 154 -4.69 13.68 23.49
N GLY A 155 -5.12 14.89 23.83
CA GLY A 155 -6.10 15.17 24.89
C GLY A 155 -5.50 15.71 26.18
N ASP A 156 -4.18 15.61 26.39
CA ASP A 156 -3.53 16.16 27.59
C ASP A 156 -3.71 17.69 27.66
N LYS A 157 -4.18 18.19 28.81
CA LYS A 157 -4.35 19.63 29.05
C LYS A 157 -3.07 20.23 29.59
N LEU A 158 -2.50 21.20 28.88
CA LEU A 158 -1.28 21.89 29.30
C LEU A 158 -1.64 22.98 30.33
N VAL A 159 -0.92 22.99 31.45
CA VAL A 159 -1.10 23.96 32.54
C VAL A 159 0.09 24.91 32.62
N GLU A 160 1.32 24.37 32.56
CA GLU A 160 2.55 25.17 32.55
C GLU A 160 3.58 24.61 31.57
N VAL A 161 4.37 25.49 30.97
CA VAL A 161 5.54 25.18 30.14
C VAL A 161 6.74 25.93 30.69
N ASN A 162 7.76 25.22 31.15
CA ASN A 162 8.97 25.79 31.78
C ASN A 162 8.64 26.77 32.93
N GLY A 163 7.61 26.48 33.72
CA GLY A 163 7.14 27.33 34.82
C GLY A 163 6.33 28.55 34.40
N VAL A 164 6.07 28.73 33.10
CA VAL A 164 5.17 29.76 32.59
C VAL A 164 3.76 29.17 32.48
N PRO A 165 2.74 29.73 33.16
CA PRO A 165 1.36 29.29 33.02
C PRO A 165 0.87 29.55 31.60
N VAL A 166 0.17 28.56 31.02
CA VAL A 166 -0.35 28.68 29.65
C VAL A 166 -1.81 29.13 29.57
N GLU A 167 -2.45 29.33 30.72
CA GLU A 167 -3.83 29.81 30.81
C GLU A 167 -3.98 31.20 30.17
N GLY A 168 -4.98 31.34 29.30
CA GLY A 168 -5.25 32.60 28.59
C GLY A 168 -4.29 32.92 27.44
N LEU A 169 -3.24 32.13 27.22
CA LEU A 169 -2.34 32.31 26.08
C LEU A 169 -2.97 31.78 24.79
N ASP A 170 -2.55 32.36 23.66
CA ASP A 170 -2.85 31.81 22.35
C ASP A 170 -1.83 30.74 21.95
N PRO A 171 -2.20 29.75 21.12
CA PRO A 171 -1.29 28.70 20.67
C PRO A 171 0.04 29.22 20.10
N GLU A 172 0.00 30.33 19.36
CA GLU A 172 1.19 30.98 18.79
C GLU A 172 2.18 31.45 19.87
N GLN A 173 1.67 31.95 21.00
CA GLN A 173 2.50 32.40 22.11
C GLN A 173 3.18 31.22 22.79
N VAL A 174 2.47 30.11 22.99
CA VAL A 174 3.06 28.86 23.51
C VAL A 174 4.10 28.29 22.56
N ILE A 175 3.85 28.33 21.25
CA ILE A 175 4.82 27.91 20.23
C ILE A 175 6.08 28.78 20.31
N ASN A 176 5.96 30.10 20.51
CA ASN A 176 7.10 30.99 20.67
C ASN A 176 7.92 30.67 21.93
N ILE A 177 7.26 30.40 23.07
CA ILE A 177 7.94 29.96 24.31
C ILE A 177 8.71 28.66 24.06
N LEU A 178 8.06 27.68 23.40
CA LEU A 178 8.69 26.41 23.06
C LEU A 178 9.84 26.60 22.07
N ALA A 179 9.72 27.50 21.09
CA ALA A 179 10.75 27.78 20.08
C ALA A 179 12.02 28.37 20.70
N LEU A 180 11.86 29.31 21.63
CA LEU A 180 12.96 29.96 22.37
C LEU A 180 13.63 29.04 23.40
N SER A 181 12.91 28.03 23.88
CA SER A 181 13.44 27.06 24.85
C SER A 181 14.47 26.11 24.22
N GLN A 182 15.60 25.91 24.90
CA GLN A 182 16.65 24.95 24.53
C GLN A 182 16.89 23.93 25.66
N GLY A 183 17.27 22.71 25.30
CA GLY A 183 17.54 21.65 26.27
C GLY A 183 16.27 21.00 26.82
N THR A 184 16.16 20.83 28.13
CA THR A 184 15.01 20.18 28.77
C THR A 184 13.82 21.13 28.87
N ILE A 185 12.70 20.73 28.28
CA ILE A 185 11.41 21.40 28.42
C ILE A 185 10.57 20.63 29.43
N MET A 186 10.08 21.33 30.43
CA MET A 186 9.19 20.81 31.46
C MET A 186 7.74 21.21 31.15
N PHE A 187 6.85 20.24 31.09
CA PHE A 187 5.42 20.45 30.97
C PHE A 187 4.74 20.00 32.26
N LYS A 188 3.85 20.83 32.78
CA LYS A 188 2.88 20.45 33.79
C LYS A 188 1.54 20.31 33.10
N LEU A 189 0.95 19.11 33.17
CA LEU A 189 -0.25 18.79 32.41
C LEU A 189 -1.22 17.95 33.24
N ILE A 190 -2.49 18.03 32.89
CA ILE A 190 -3.54 17.15 33.40
C ILE A 190 -3.74 16.05 32.34
N PRO A 191 -3.45 14.77 32.66
CA PRO A 191 -3.54 13.69 31.71
C PRO A 191 -4.99 13.35 31.37
N VAL A 192 -5.25 12.98 30.13
CA VAL A 192 -6.58 12.51 29.72
C VAL A 192 -6.92 11.16 30.38
N SER A 193 -8.17 11.00 30.83
CA SER A 193 -8.64 9.81 31.54
C SER A 193 -8.68 8.56 30.65
N ASP A 194 -9.06 8.72 29.37
CA ASP A 194 -9.09 7.65 28.38
C ASP A 194 -7.91 7.78 27.43
N ARG A 195 -6.91 6.92 27.60
CA ARG A 195 -5.78 6.84 26.68
C ARG A 195 -6.21 6.09 25.41
N PRO A 196 -6.03 6.67 24.22
CA PRO A 196 -6.31 5.95 22.98
C PRO A 196 -5.35 4.74 22.86
N VAL A 197 -5.90 3.54 22.72
CA VAL A 197 -5.14 2.33 22.39
C VAL A 197 -4.78 2.41 20.91
N SER A 198 -3.48 2.53 20.61
CA SER A 198 -3.00 2.60 19.23
C SER A 198 -2.96 1.20 18.61
N ASN A 199 -3.89 0.89 17.71
CA ASN A 199 -3.82 -0.28 16.86
C ASN A 199 -2.92 0.02 15.64
N GLN A 200 -1.63 -0.26 15.79
CA GLN A 200 -0.63 -0.03 14.76
C GLN A 200 -0.84 -1.01 13.58
N THR A 201 -1.51 -0.54 12.52
CA THR A 201 -1.54 -1.26 11.24
C THR A 201 -0.77 -0.44 10.21
N THR A 202 0.47 -0.85 9.94
CA THR A 202 1.28 -0.21 8.91
C THR A 202 0.75 -0.59 7.54
N LEU A 203 0.27 0.41 6.79
CA LEU A 203 -0.26 0.26 5.44
C LEU A 203 0.63 1.02 4.46
N TYR A 204 0.85 0.49 3.26
CA TYR A 204 1.55 1.22 2.20
C TYR A 204 0.58 1.59 1.09
N VAL A 205 0.65 2.84 0.63
CA VAL A 205 -0.20 3.35 -0.43
C VAL A 205 0.61 4.09 -1.47
N ARG A 206 0.19 3.99 -2.73
CA ARG A 206 0.65 4.83 -3.84
C ARG A 206 -0.28 6.03 -3.96
N ALA A 207 0.29 7.23 -3.99
CA ALA A 207 -0.46 8.45 -4.24
C ALA A 207 -0.95 8.49 -5.70
N MET A 208 -2.25 8.60 -5.90
CA MET A 208 -2.86 8.71 -7.23
C MET A 208 -3.10 10.17 -7.66
N ALA A 209 -2.93 11.09 -6.71
CA ALA A 209 -3.11 12.52 -6.86
C ALA A 209 -1.94 13.29 -6.24
N ASP A 210 -1.92 14.57 -6.55
CA ASP A 210 -0.99 15.55 -6.03
C ASP A 210 -1.56 16.22 -4.77
N TYR A 211 -0.81 16.32 -3.66
CA TYR A 211 -1.20 17.07 -2.45
C TYR A 211 -0.14 18.04 -1.90
N TRP A 212 -0.55 19.32 -1.78
CA TRP A 212 0.27 20.46 -1.37
C TRP A 212 -0.34 21.07 -0.11
N PRO A 213 0.19 20.79 1.10
CA PRO A 213 -0.41 21.21 2.37
C PRO A 213 -0.62 22.72 2.50
N LEU A 214 0.34 23.52 2.02
CA LEU A 214 0.30 24.98 2.08
C LEU A 214 -0.85 25.60 1.24
N GLN A 215 -1.41 24.84 0.30
CA GLN A 215 -2.54 25.28 -0.54
C GLN A 215 -3.88 24.78 0.02
N ASP A 216 -3.88 23.99 1.09
CA ASP A 216 -5.09 23.41 1.66
C ASP A 216 -5.57 24.22 2.88
N PRO A 217 -6.64 25.03 2.76
CA PRO A 217 -7.14 25.82 3.89
C PRO A 217 -7.78 24.95 4.99
N ALA A 218 -8.06 23.67 4.73
CA ALA A 218 -8.69 22.78 5.69
C ALA A 218 -7.68 22.00 6.55
N ILE A 219 -6.37 22.13 6.29
CA ILE A 219 -5.35 21.43 7.08
C ILE A 219 -5.26 22.00 8.49
N PRO A 220 -5.28 21.16 9.56
CA PRO A 220 -5.20 21.65 10.94
C PRO A 220 -3.90 22.38 11.25
N CYS A 221 -2.80 21.95 10.63
CA CYS A 221 -1.48 22.55 10.79
C CYS A 221 -0.70 22.35 9.48
N ALA A 222 -0.51 23.44 8.73
CA ALA A 222 0.16 23.38 7.43
C ALA A 222 1.63 22.94 7.54
N ASP A 223 2.32 23.36 8.60
CA ASP A 223 3.72 23.01 8.87
C ASP A 223 3.93 21.52 9.18
N ALA A 224 2.90 20.85 9.71
CA ALA A 224 2.91 19.40 9.94
C ALA A 224 2.47 18.60 8.71
N GLY A 225 2.08 19.26 7.62
CA GLY A 225 1.59 18.61 6.41
C GLY A 225 2.71 17.92 5.61
N LEU A 226 2.42 16.73 5.09
CA LEU A 226 3.34 16.01 4.21
C LEU A 226 2.98 16.28 2.73
N PRO A 227 3.77 17.06 1.99
CA PRO A 227 3.57 17.21 0.55
C PRO A 227 3.96 15.92 -0.18
N PHE A 228 3.12 15.47 -1.09
CA PHE A 228 3.41 14.30 -1.92
C PHE A 228 2.97 14.50 -3.36
N LYS A 229 3.74 13.89 -4.27
CA LYS A 229 3.42 13.86 -5.70
C LYS A 229 2.75 12.55 -6.08
N ARG A 230 1.96 12.62 -7.12
CA ARG A 230 1.39 11.46 -7.79
C ARG A 230 2.48 10.44 -8.16
N GLY A 231 2.27 9.18 -7.78
CA GLY A 231 3.19 8.05 -7.95
C GLY A 231 4.08 7.77 -6.73
N GLU A 232 4.23 8.70 -5.78
CA GLU A 232 5.03 8.46 -4.57
C GLU A 232 4.39 7.38 -3.68
N ILE A 233 5.23 6.57 -3.02
CA ILE A 233 4.80 5.55 -2.07
C ILE A 233 4.88 6.11 -0.66
N LEU A 234 3.75 6.07 0.04
CA LEU A 234 3.56 6.55 1.40
C LEU A 234 3.31 5.37 2.33
N GLN A 235 3.98 5.37 3.48
CA GLN A 235 3.67 4.48 4.58
C GLN A 235 2.70 5.21 5.52
N ILE A 236 1.47 4.71 5.62
CA ILE A 236 0.48 5.18 6.58
C ILE A 236 0.79 4.55 7.93
N VAL A 237 0.96 5.41 8.94
CA VAL A 237 1.32 5.02 10.30
C VAL A 237 0.10 5.07 11.21
N ASP A 238 -0.79 6.04 10.98
CA ASP A 238 -1.95 6.29 11.82
C ASP A 238 -3.15 6.74 10.99
N GLN A 239 -4.29 6.07 11.21
CA GLN A 239 -5.58 6.33 10.57
C GLN A 239 -6.69 6.66 11.58
N ASN A 240 -6.35 6.89 12.85
CA ASN A 240 -7.32 7.13 13.92
C ASN A 240 -8.19 8.38 13.67
N ASP A 241 -7.64 9.39 13.01
CA ASP A 241 -8.41 10.56 12.58
C ASP A 241 -9.08 10.30 11.22
N ALA A 242 -10.40 10.50 11.19
CA ALA A 242 -11.25 10.27 10.03
C ALA A 242 -10.94 11.17 8.81
N PHE A 243 -10.30 12.33 9.01
CA PHE A 243 -10.02 13.35 7.99
C PHE A 243 -8.53 13.53 7.70
N TRP A 244 -7.65 13.28 8.67
CA TRP A 244 -6.22 13.55 8.56
C TRP A 244 -5.38 12.38 9.05
N TRP A 245 -4.81 11.62 8.12
CA TRP A 245 -3.93 10.50 8.45
C TRP A 245 -2.51 10.98 8.67
N GLN A 246 -1.73 10.20 9.42
CA GLN A 246 -0.28 10.41 9.51
C GLN A 246 0.44 9.41 8.61
N ALA A 247 1.32 9.92 7.77
CA ALA A 247 2.09 9.12 6.84
C ALA A 247 3.54 9.60 6.76
N ARG A 248 4.42 8.75 6.22
CA ARG A 248 5.80 9.10 5.88
C ARG A 248 6.12 8.62 4.47
N LYS A 249 7.10 9.25 3.81
CA LYS A 249 7.57 8.78 2.51
C LYS A 249 8.48 7.58 2.71
N VAL A 250 8.33 6.55 1.87
CA VAL A 250 9.21 5.37 1.94
C VAL A 250 10.68 5.73 1.65
N SER A 251 10.94 6.82 0.93
CA SER A 251 12.29 7.34 0.69
C SER A 251 12.98 7.91 1.93
N ASP A 252 12.22 8.30 2.96
CA ASP A 252 12.73 8.90 4.19
C ASP A 252 11.98 8.35 5.40
N LEU A 253 12.36 7.13 5.81
CA LEU A 253 11.76 6.46 6.96
C LEU A 253 12.24 7.04 8.31
N SER A 254 13.37 7.77 8.30
CA SER A 254 13.94 8.42 9.47
C SER A 254 13.21 9.70 9.89
N ALA A 255 12.55 10.35 8.94
CA ALA A 255 11.73 11.52 9.21
C ALA A 255 10.52 11.21 10.09
N CYS A 256 10.04 12.26 10.75
CA CYS A 256 8.74 12.22 11.42
C CYS A 256 7.64 12.04 10.37
N ALA A 257 6.52 11.45 10.79
CA ALA A 257 5.32 11.45 9.97
C ALA A 257 4.82 12.88 9.73
N GLY A 258 4.06 13.07 8.67
CA GLY A 258 3.32 14.29 8.43
C GLY A 258 1.86 14.00 8.10
N LEU A 259 1.05 15.04 8.14
CA LEU A 259 -0.38 14.97 7.91
C LEU A 259 -0.68 14.87 6.42
N ILE A 260 -1.52 13.90 6.08
CA ILE A 260 -2.11 13.78 4.75
C ILE A 260 -3.63 13.70 4.88
N PRO A 261 -4.39 14.17 3.88
CA PRO A 261 -5.82 14.00 3.84
C PRO A 261 -6.21 12.52 3.87
N SER A 262 -7.27 12.18 4.58
CA SER A 262 -7.84 10.84 4.52
C SER A 262 -8.54 10.59 3.18
N ASN A 263 -8.78 9.32 2.86
CA ASN A 263 -9.59 8.94 1.71
C ASN A 263 -10.99 9.58 1.76
N HIS A 264 -11.58 9.71 2.95
CA HIS A 264 -12.90 10.33 3.13
C HIS A 264 -12.88 11.83 2.81
N LEU A 265 -11.86 12.55 3.28
CA LEU A 265 -11.72 13.98 3.05
C LEU A 265 -11.53 14.29 1.56
N LEU A 266 -10.66 13.54 0.89
CA LEU A 266 -10.41 13.72 -0.55
C LEU A 266 -11.63 13.37 -1.40
N LYS A 267 -12.35 12.27 -1.08
CA LYS A 267 -13.61 11.93 -1.76
C LYS A 267 -14.69 12.99 -1.56
N ARG A 268 -14.74 13.64 -0.39
CA ARG A 268 -15.66 14.75 -0.11
C ARG A 268 -15.30 15.98 -0.96
N LYS A 269 -14.05 16.43 -0.91
CA LYS A 269 -13.56 17.58 -1.71
C LYS A 269 -13.73 17.36 -3.20
N GLN A 270 -13.46 16.14 -3.69
CA GLN A 270 -13.75 15.78 -5.08
C GLN A 270 -15.25 15.94 -5.35
N ARG A 271 -16.16 15.33 -4.57
CA ARG A 271 -17.60 15.52 -4.79
C ARG A 271 -18.02 16.99 -4.78
N GLU A 272 -17.55 17.79 -3.81
CA GLU A 272 -17.83 19.23 -3.73
C GLU A 272 -17.33 19.98 -4.97
N PHE A 273 -16.13 19.66 -5.48
CA PHE A 273 -15.62 20.19 -6.74
C PHE A 273 -16.50 19.83 -7.95
N TRP A 274 -17.06 18.61 -7.99
CA TRP A 274 -17.96 18.16 -9.06
C TRP A 274 -19.34 18.85 -9.00
N TRP A 275 -19.85 19.20 -7.82
CA TRP A 275 -21.09 19.97 -7.66
C TRP A 275 -20.93 21.47 -7.89
N SER A 276 -19.69 21.96 -7.94
CA SER A 276 -19.36 23.38 -8.15
C SER A 276 -19.27 23.78 -9.63
N GLN A 277 -19.38 22.83 -10.56
CA GLN A 277 -19.35 23.11 -12.00
C GLN A 277 -20.77 23.28 -12.56
N PRO A 278 -21.04 24.31 -13.39
CA PRO A 278 -22.31 24.41 -14.08
C PRO A 278 -22.51 23.20 -14.99
N PHE A 279 -23.69 22.59 -14.91
CA PHE A 279 -24.16 21.51 -15.76
C PHE A 279 -23.92 21.90 -17.24
N GLN A 280 -22.93 21.30 -17.89
CA GLN A 280 -22.76 21.44 -19.34
C GLN A 280 -23.44 20.26 -20.03
N PRO A 281 -24.56 20.46 -20.75
CA PRO A 281 -25.19 19.40 -21.51
C PRO A 281 -24.24 19.01 -22.66
N HIS A 282 -23.95 17.71 -22.76
CA HIS A 282 -23.23 17.15 -23.89
C HIS A 282 -23.99 17.47 -25.19
N LEU A 283 -23.44 18.36 -26.02
CA LEU A 283 -23.98 18.65 -27.35
C LEU A 283 -23.75 17.45 -28.28
N CYS A 284 -24.85 16.79 -28.61
CA CYS A 284 -24.96 15.78 -29.66
C CYS A 284 -25.06 16.44 -31.05
N LEU A 285 -24.42 15.81 -32.03
CA LEU A 285 -24.62 15.86 -33.50
C LEU A 285 -24.38 17.18 -34.25
N LYS A 286 -23.48 17.10 -35.26
CA LYS A 286 -23.79 17.42 -36.66
C LYS A 286 -22.80 16.75 -37.63
N SER A 287 -23.37 16.12 -38.66
CA SER A 287 -22.71 15.40 -39.76
C SER A 287 -22.12 16.36 -40.78
N SER A 288 -20.96 16.03 -41.35
CA SER A 288 -20.42 16.65 -42.57
C SER A 288 -19.55 15.63 -43.32
N MET A 289 -19.99 15.30 -44.54
CA MET A 289 -19.25 14.54 -45.55
C MET A 289 -17.99 15.30 -46.00
N CYS A 290 -16.89 14.59 -46.32
CA CYS A 290 -15.84 15.08 -47.23
C CYS A 290 -15.08 13.93 -47.92
N GLU A 291 -14.72 14.17 -49.18
CA GLU A 291 -14.29 13.26 -50.25
C GLU A 291 -12.83 12.76 -50.15
N TRP A 292 -12.56 11.60 -50.77
CA TRP A 292 -11.23 10.98 -50.88
C TRP A 292 -10.52 11.42 -52.16
N LYS A 293 -9.26 11.88 -52.07
CA LYS A 293 -8.32 11.89 -53.21
C LYS A 293 -7.31 10.76 -53.07
N LYS A 294 -7.21 9.95 -54.13
CA LYS A 294 -6.23 8.88 -54.32
C LYS A 294 -4.94 9.47 -54.90
N ASP A 295 -3.80 9.13 -54.31
CA ASP A 295 -2.51 9.18 -55.01
C ASP A 295 -1.88 7.78 -54.91
N ASP A 296 -1.69 7.17 -56.08
CA ASP A 296 -1.02 5.88 -56.29
C ASP A 296 0.50 6.07 -56.33
N MET A 297 1.28 5.17 -55.71
CA MET A 297 2.71 5.06 -56.03
C MET A 297 3.30 3.67 -55.74
N GLN A 298 4.14 3.23 -56.68
CA GLN A 298 4.73 1.90 -56.88
C GLN A 298 5.67 1.40 -55.76
N ILE A 299 5.77 0.07 -55.67
CA ILE A 299 6.58 -0.70 -54.73
C ILE A 299 7.89 -1.09 -55.41
N ASP A 300 9.02 -0.87 -54.74
CA ASP A 300 10.33 -1.40 -55.13
C ASP A 300 10.67 -2.64 -54.28
N GLU A 301 10.87 -3.77 -54.94
CA GLU A 301 11.15 -5.09 -54.36
C GLU A 301 12.63 -5.23 -54.00
N LYS A 302 13.01 -4.90 -52.76
CA LYS A 302 14.21 -5.47 -52.10
C LYS A 302 14.32 -5.07 -50.63
N CYS A 303 13.84 -5.93 -49.75
CA CYS A 303 14.40 -6.16 -48.40
C CYS A 303 13.74 -7.39 -47.79
N VAL A 304 14.38 -8.54 -48.00
CA VAL A 304 14.15 -9.77 -47.24
C VAL A 304 15.04 -9.69 -45.98
N GLU A 305 14.61 -10.37 -44.91
CA GLU A 305 15.35 -10.69 -43.67
C GLU A 305 15.08 -9.83 -42.43
N THR A 306 13.96 -10.11 -41.73
CA THR A 306 13.93 -10.72 -40.38
C THR A 306 12.47 -10.80 -39.91
N ALA A 307 11.86 -11.97 -40.08
CA ALA A 307 10.46 -12.22 -39.75
C ALA A 307 10.28 -12.46 -38.24
N GLY A 308 9.58 -11.52 -37.58
CA GLY A 308 9.25 -11.53 -36.14
C GLY A 308 9.21 -10.15 -35.46
N PHE A 309 9.61 -9.08 -36.15
CA PHE A 309 9.81 -7.75 -35.54
C PHE A 309 9.12 -6.62 -36.29
N ARG A 310 7.79 -6.52 -36.20
CA ARG A 310 6.91 -5.36 -36.51
C ARG A 310 5.45 -5.84 -36.32
N ARG A 311 4.48 -5.13 -35.74
CA ARG A 311 4.16 -3.68 -35.66
C ARG A 311 3.68 -3.30 -34.24
N SER A 312 3.83 -2.02 -33.91
CA SER A 312 3.09 -1.34 -32.84
C SER A 312 1.89 -0.61 -33.44
N MET A 313 0.76 -0.61 -32.73
CA MET A 313 -0.48 0.11 -33.11
C MET A 313 -0.33 1.63 -33.22
N ARG A 314 0.73 2.20 -32.63
CA ARG A 314 0.92 3.65 -32.47
C ARG A 314 1.10 4.45 -33.75
N LEU A 315 1.47 3.82 -34.86
CA LEU A 315 1.68 4.51 -36.15
C LEU A 315 0.41 4.60 -37.02
N CYS A 316 -0.69 3.98 -36.60
CA CYS A 316 -1.90 3.91 -37.39
C CYS A 316 -2.69 5.23 -37.45
N ARG A 317 -2.35 6.21 -36.60
CA ARG A 317 -3.20 7.37 -36.31
C ARG A 317 -2.73 8.73 -36.82
N ARG A 318 -1.56 8.84 -37.49
CA ARG A 318 -1.07 10.14 -38.02
C ARG A 318 -2.02 10.81 -39.02
N LYS A 319 -2.96 10.08 -39.63
CA LYS A 319 -3.98 10.64 -40.56
C LYS A 319 -5.43 10.60 -40.04
N ALA A 320 -5.69 10.08 -38.84
CA ALA A 320 -7.06 9.89 -38.31
C ALA A 320 -7.37 10.83 -37.12
N ARG A 321 -6.90 12.08 -37.15
CA ARG A 321 -7.18 13.10 -36.11
C ARG A 321 -8.38 14.02 -36.44
N LEU A 322 -9.30 13.58 -37.29
CA LEU A 322 -10.68 14.06 -37.27
C LEU A 322 -11.60 12.84 -37.15
N ASN A 323 -12.44 12.81 -36.11
CA ASN A 323 -13.43 11.76 -35.78
C ASN A 323 -12.94 10.43 -35.17
N GLN A 324 -12.38 10.47 -33.95
CA GLN A 324 -12.48 9.32 -33.03
C GLN A 324 -13.01 9.78 -31.66
N GLN A 325 -14.32 10.00 -31.57
CA GLN A 325 -15.06 9.76 -30.33
C GLN A 325 -15.31 8.25 -30.25
N SER A 326 -14.51 7.56 -29.44
CA SER A 326 -14.73 6.16 -29.09
C SER A 326 -15.93 6.06 -28.17
N CYS A 327 -16.99 5.40 -28.65
CA CYS A 327 -18.22 5.11 -27.93
C CYS A 327 -17.90 4.26 -26.68
N TYR A 328 -18.05 4.84 -25.49
CA TYR A 328 -17.95 4.09 -24.23
C TYR A 328 -19.18 3.19 -24.09
N SER A 329 -19.02 1.89 -24.36
CA SER A 329 -19.95 0.87 -23.88
C SER A 329 -19.41 0.27 -22.58
N ARG A 330 -20.28 0.28 -21.56
CA ARG A 330 -20.07 0.01 -20.14
C ARG A 330 -19.13 -1.18 -19.87
N CYS A 331 -18.00 -0.92 -19.23
CA CYS A 331 -17.28 -1.94 -18.45
C CYS A 331 -18.00 -2.18 -17.11
N PRO A 332 -17.98 -3.41 -16.56
CA PRO A 332 -18.50 -3.71 -15.23
C PRO A 332 -17.77 -2.90 -14.14
N SER A 333 -18.52 -2.51 -13.12
CA SER A 333 -18.23 -1.59 -12.01
C SER A 333 -16.96 -1.84 -11.18
N SER A 334 -16.19 -2.90 -11.42
CA SER A 334 -15.00 -3.25 -10.63
C SER A 334 -13.75 -2.44 -11.01
N CYS A 335 -13.54 -2.16 -12.31
CA CYS A 335 -12.31 -1.49 -12.78
C CYS A 335 -12.34 0.06 -12.68
N TYR A 336 -13.51 0.66 -12.45
CA TYR A 336 -13.65 2.11 -12.30
C TYR A 336 -13.31 2.61 -10.88
N SER A 337 -13.35 1.72 -9.87
CA SER A 337 -13.20 2.11 -8.47
C SER A 337 -11.77 2.57 -8.12
N SER A 338 -10.75 1.91 -8.69
CA SER A 338 -9.34 2.23 -8.41
C SER A 338 -8.87 3.57 -9.00
N LEU A 339 -9.62 4.14 -9.95
CA LEU A 339 -9.29 5.42 -10.59
C LEU A 339 -9.90 6.63 -9.87
N ALA A 340 -10.90 6.40 -9.02
CA ALA A 340 -11.55 7.44 -8.23
C ALA A 340 -10.91 7.58 -6.83
N ALA A 341 -10.11 6.61 -6.40
CA ALA A 341 -9.45 6.66 -5.09
C ALA A 341 -8.15 7.49 -5.16
N PRO A 342 -7.94 8.44 -4.24
CA PRO A 342 -6.71 9.24 -4.15
C PRO A 342 -5.46 8.43 -3.76
N TYR A 343 -5.67 7.26 -3.16
CA TYR A 343 -4.64 6.35 -2.69
C TYR A 343 -4.95 4.94 -3.23
N GLU A 344 -3.94 4.28 -3.76
CA GLU A 344 -3.99 2.86 -4.14
C GLU A 344 -3.14 2.05 -3.16
N GLU A 345 -3.71 1.04 -2.50
CA GLU A 345 -2.96 0.19 -1.59
C GLU A 345 -1.92 -0.65 -2.33
N VAL A 346 -0.70 -0.71 -1.81
CA VAL A 346 0.42 -1.41 -2.43
C VAL A 346 1.16 -2.29 -1.44
N VAL A 347 1.77 -3.36 -1.96
CA VAL A 347 2.62 -4.28 -1.22
C VAL A 347 3.93 -4.51 -1.96
N ARG A 348 4.98 -4.88 -1.23
CA ARG A 348 6.23 -5.35 -1.85
C ARG A 348 6.00 -6.76 -2.37
N TYR A 349 6.18 -6.93 -3.68
CA TYR A 349 6.11 -8.21 -4.36
C TYR A 349 7.45 -8.52 -5.01
N GLN A 350 7.97 -9.69 -4.69
CA GLN A 350 9.09 -10.30 -5.39
C GLN A 350 8.57 -11.56 -6.07
N ARG A 351 8.83 -11.69 -7.38
CA ARG A 351 8.43 -12.87 -8.14
C ARG A 351 9.20 -14.08 -7.61
N HIS A 352 8.52 -15.19 -7.37
CA HIS A 352 9.22 -16.44 -7.11
C HIS A 352 9.79 -17.01 -8.42
N PRO A 353 10.98 -17.63 -8.45
CA PRO A 353 11.58 -18.11 -9.71
C PRO A 353 10.71 -19.08 -10.51
N THR A 354 9.82 -19.82 -9.84
CA THR A 354 8.86 -20.76 -10.47
C THR A 354 7.62 -20.09 -11.05
N ASP A 355 7.33 -18.84 -10.65
CA ASP A 355 6.17 -18.11 -11.14
C ASP A 355 6.41 -17.58 -12.55
N ARG A 356 5.33 -17.34 -13.29
CA ARG A 356 5.41 -16.71 -14.61
C ARG A 356 6.11 -15.35 -14.52
N HIS A 357 6.89 -15.03 -15.54
CA HIS A 357 7.51 -13.72 -15.66
C HIS A 357 6.45 -12.61 -15.68
N ARG A 358 6.81 -11.44 -15.15
CA ARG A 358 5.95 -10.26 -15.24
C ARG A 358 5.96 -9.69 -16.64
N LEU A 359 4.82 -9.20 -17.10
CA LEU A 359 4.69 -8.51 -18.38
C LEU A 359 5.48 -7.19 -18.38
N ILE A 360 6.35 -6.98 -19.38
CA ILE A 360 7.03 -5.70 -19.57
C ILE A 360 6.26 -4.86 -20.59
N ILE A 361 5.83 -3.67 -20.18
CA ILE A 361 5.10 -2.73 -21.03
C ILE A 361 5.97 -1.49 -21.23
N LEU A 362 6.30 -1.19 -22.49
CA LEU A 362 6.97 0.05 -22.86
C LEU A 362 5.92 1.09 -23.26
N VAL A 363 5.97 2.28 -22.70
CA VAL A 363 5.08 3.40 -23.01
C VAL A 363 5.91 4.61 -23.41
N GLY A 364 5.46 5.42 -24.35
CA GLY A 364 6.20 6.62 -24.75
C GLY A 364 5.64 7.26 -26.02
N PRO A 365 5.97 8.53 -26.28
CA PRO A 365 5.46 9.26 -27.43
C PRO A 365 5.96 8.68 -28.75
N ALA A 366 5.21 8.95 -29.82
CA ALA A 366 5.59 8.53 -31.16
C ALA A 366 6.97 9.11 -31.55
N GLY A 367 7.82 8.30 -32.16
CA GLY A 367 9.16 8.72 -32.59
C GLY A 367 10.24 8.67 -31.50
N VAL A 368 9.90 8.40 -30.24
CA VAL A 368 10.90 8.33 -29.15
C VAL A 368 11.83 7.13 -29.24
N GLY A 369 11.49 6.09 -30.01
CA GLY A 369 12.33 4.89 -30.19
C GLY A 369 11.88 3.64 -29.43
N VAL A 370 10.67 3.62 -28.85
CA VAL A 370 10.12 2.44 -28.14
C VAL A 370 10.20 1.15 -28.97
N ASN A 371 9.82 1.21 -30.25
CA ASN A 371 9.87 0.06 -31.15
C ASN A 371 11.29 -0.45 -31.41
N GLU A 372 12.24 0.48 -31.50
CA GLU A 372 13.64 0.17 -31.73
C GLU A 372 14.25 -0.49 -30.50
N LEU A 373 13.99 0.06 -29.31
CA LEU A 373 14.43 -0.50 -28.03
C LEU A 373 13.86 -1.91 -27.81
N ARG A 374 12.55 -2.11 -28.03
CA ARG A 374 11.94 -3.44 -27.96
C ARG A 374 12.60 -4.43 -28.92
N ARG A 375 12.82 -4.02 -30.18
CA ARG A 375 13.45 -4.88 -31.19
C ARG A 375 14.83 -5.31 -30.74
N ARG A 376 15.68 -4.34 -30.34
CA ARG A 376 17.05 -4.60 -29.90
C ARG A 376 17.09 -5.56 -28.71
N LEU A 377 16.22 -5.37 -27.72
CA LEU A 377 16.15 -6.23 -26.54
C LEU A 377 15.84 -7.69 -26.89
N ILE A 378 14.87 -7.92 -27.77
CA ILE A 378 14.51 -9.29 -28.15
C ILE A 378 15.55 -9.87 -29.11
N THR A 379 16.11 -9.08 -30.03
CA THR A 379 17.18 -9.54 -30.93
C THR A 379 18.46 -9.88 -30.16
N SER A 380 18.76 -9.18 -29.06
CA SER A 380 19.92 -9.49 -28.23
C SER A 380 19.80 -10.83 -27.49
N ASN A 381 18.59 -11.21 -27.05
CA ASN A 381 18.36 -12.52 -26.45
C ASN A 381 16.97 -13.11 -26.79
N PRO A 382 16.81 -13.77 -27.95
CA PRO A 382 15.52 -14.33 -28.39
C PRO A 382 15.04 -15.53 -27.57
N ARG A 383 15.92 -16.11 -26.75
CA ARG A 383 15.59 -17.22 -25.86
C ARG A 383 14.78 -16.74 -24.65
N GLU A 384 15.12 -15.57 -24.14
CA GLU A 384 14.55 -15.00 -22.93
C GLU A 384 13.38 -14.05 -23.22
N PHE A 385 13.50 -13.21 -24.23
CA PHE A 385 12.51 -12.19 -24.55
C PHE A 385 11.67 -12.58 -25.77
N GLN A 386 10.38 -12.24 -25.75
CA GLN A 386 9.49 -12.43 -26.89
C GLN A 386 8.36 -11.39 -26.88
N SER A 387 7.93 -10.95 -28.07
CA SER A 387 6.74 -10.09 -28.22
C SER A 387 5.49 -10.95 -28.39
N ALA A 388 4.35 -10.46 -27.92
CA ALA A 388 3.05 -11.07 -28.22
C ALA A 388 2.72 -10.92 -29.71
N THR A 389 2.16 -11.97 -30.33
CA THR A 389 1.73 -11.96 -31.73
C THR A 389 0.36 -11.28 -31.84
N PRO A 390 0.27 -10.09 -32.48
CA PRO A 390 -0.99 -9.35 -32.62
C PRO A 390 -1.95 -10.01 -33.61
N HIS A 391 -3.21 -9.58 -33.58
CA HIS A 391 -4.27 -9.99 -34.50
C HIS A 391 -4.49 -8.93 -35.58
N THR A 392 -4.92 -9.34 -36.77
CA THR A 392 -5.34 -8.43 -37.83
C THR A 392 -6.48 -8.97 -38.68
N THR A 393 -7.31 -8.07 -39.21
CA THR A 393 -8.33 -8.39 -40.23
C THR A 393 -7.83 -8.25 -41.65
N ARG A 394 -6.57 -7.83 -41.85
CA ARG A 394 -5.94 -7.78 -43.17
C ARG A 394 -5.72 -9.20 -43.69
N VAL A 395 -5.85 -9.40 -44.99
CA VAL A 395 -5.49 -10.68 -45.63
C VAL A 395 -3.98 -10.94 -45.51
N GLN A 396 -3.64 -12.19 -45.21
CA GLN A 396 -2.25 -12.69 -45.19
C GLN A 396 -1.60 -12.52 -46.57
N LYS A 397 -0.35 -12.03 -46.61
CA LYS A 397 0.43 -11.99 -47.85
C LYS A 397 1.12 -13.33 -48.10
N SER A 398 1.50 -13.58 -49.36
CA SER A 398 2.14 -14.83 -49.79
C SER A 398 3.41 -15.20 -49.02
N TYR A 399 4.17 -14.22 -48.52
CA TYR A 399 5.40 -14.42 -47.76
C TYR A 399 5.23 -14.38 -46.23
N GLU A 400 4.02 -14.14 -45.72
CA GLU A 400 3.73 -14.08 -44.28
C GLU A 400 3.18 -15.44 -43.81
N MET A 401 3.32 -15.76 -42.52
CA MET A 401 2.79 -16.98 -41.91
C MET A 401 1.86 -16.64 -40.74
N ASN A 402 0.69 -17.27 -40.71
CA ASN A 402 -0.25 -17.12 -39.61
C ASN A 402 0.37 -17.58 -38.29
N GLY A 403 0.23 -16.77 -37.24
CA GLY A 403 0.81 -17.02 -35.91
C GLY A 403 2.27 -16.60 -35.75
N ARG A 404 2.96 -16.22 -36.84
CA ARG A 404 4.31 -15.64 -36.78
C ARG A 404 4.27 -14.11 -36.78
N GLU A 405 3.77 -13.51 -37.85
CA GLU A 405 3.66 -12.05 -37.95
C GLU A 405 2.36 -11.53 -37.31
N TYR A 406 1.24 -12.16 -37.68
CA TYR A 406 -0.09 -11.85 -37.17
C TYR A 406 -0.91 -13.13 -37.03
N HIS A 407 -1.88 -13.08 -36.13
CA HIS A 407 -3.07 -13.91 -36.24
C HIS A 407 -4.04 -13.25 -37.23
N TYR A 408 -4.17 -13.82 -38.41
CA TYR A 408 -5.07 -13.33 -39.46
C TYR A 408 -6.47 -13.87 -39.19
N ILE A 409 -7.39 -12.99 -38.77
CA ILE A 409 -8.74 -13.36 -38.35
C ILE A 409 -9.80 -12.56 -39.09
N SER A 410 -11.04 -13.07 -39.14
CA SER A 410 -12.15 -12.32 -39.74
C SER A 410 -12.50 -11.08 -38.92
N LYS A 411 -13.11 -10.08 -39.58
CA LYS A 411 -13.59 -8.86 -38.91
C LYS A 411 -14.60 -9.17 -37.79
N GLU A 412 -15.52 -10.10 -38.03
CA GLU A 412 -16.48 -10.57 -37.04
C GLU A 412 -15.81 -11.18 -35.80
N THR A 413 -14.79 -12.04 -36.00
CA THR A 413 -14.02 -12.62 -34.88
C THR A 413 -13.32 -11.53 -34.09
N PHE A 414 -12.73 -10.55 -34.77
CA PHE A 414 -12.04 -9.43 -34.13
C PHE A 414 -13.02 -8.59 -33.28
N GLU A 415 -14.19 -8.26 -33.83
CA GLU A 415 -15.23 -7.50 -33.12
C GLU A 415 -15.77 -8.26 -31.91
N ASN A 416 -15.94 -9.59 -32.00
CA ASN A 416 -16.30 -10.44 -30.87
C ASN A 416 -15.23 -10.45 -29.77
N MET A 417 -13.94 -10.42 -30.13
CA MET A 417 -12.84 -10.31 -29.14
C MET A 417 -12.85 -8.94 -28.44
N VAL A 418 -13.17 -7.87 -29.16
CA VAL A 418 -13.34 -6.53 -28.58
C VAL A 418 -14.54 -6.49 -27.63
N TYR A 419 -15.69 -7.02 -28.05
CA TYR A 419 -16.91 -7.05 -27.23
C TYR A 419 -16.74 -7.89 -25.96
N SER A 420 -15.99 -8.99 -26.04
CA SER A 420 -15.66 -9.83 -24.88
C SER A 420 -14.53 -9.29 -24.00
N HIS A 421 -14.07 -8.05 -24.21
CA HIS A 421 -12.99 -7.41 -23.45
C HIS A 421 -11.67 -8.21 -23.42
N ARG A 422 -11.39 -8.98 -24.48
CA ARG A 422 -10.16 -9.80 -24.60
C ARG A 422 -9.00 -9.09 -25.29
N MET A 423 -9.18 -7.84 -25.69
CA MET A 423 -8.17 -7.01 -26.36
C MET A 423 -7.54 -6.02 -25.38
N LEU A 424 -6.21 -6.03 -25.27
CA LEU A 424 -5.44 -5.05 -24.49
C LEU A 424 -5.43 -3.68 -25.19
N GLU A 425 -5.21 -3.70 -26.50
CA GLU A 425 -5.23 -2.53 -27.36
C GLU A 425 -5.66 -2.95 -28.76
N TYR A 426 -6.44 -2.09 -29.42
CA TYR A 426 -6.84 -2.26 -30.81
C TYR A 426 -7.00 -0.92 -31.51
N GLY A 427 -6.98 -0.95 -32.83
CA GLY A 427 -7.09 0.25 -33.66
C GLY A 427 -7.21 -0.12 -35.14
N GLU A 428 -7.52 0.88 -35.94
CA GLU A 428 -7.73 0.73 -37.38
C GLU A 428 -6.60 1.39 -38.17
N TYR A 429 -6.15 0.72 -39.23
CA TYR A 429 -5.19 1.25 -40.17
C TYR A 429 -5.47 0.80 -41.60
N LYS A 430 -5.57 1.77 -42.51
CA LYS A 430 -5.87 1.54 -43.94
C LYS A 430 -7.09 0.62 -44.14
N GLY A 431 -8.14 0.80 -43.33
CA GLY A 431 -9.37 0.00 -43.40
C GLY A 431 -9.31 -1.38 -42.73
N TYR A 432 -8.18 -1.76 -42.12
CA TYR A 432 -8.02 -3.03 -41.41
C TYR A 432 -7.83 -2.82 -39.92
N LEU A 433 -8.38 -3.72 -39.11
CA LEU A 433 -8.22 -3.71 -37.67
C LEU A 433 -6.94 -4.46 -37.29
N TYR A 434 -6.30 -3.96 -36.25
CA TYR A 434 -5.12 -4.56 -35.63
C TYR A 434 -5.26 -4.45 -34.11
N GLY A 435 -4.70 -5.40 -33.38
CA GLY A 435 -4.65 -5.30 -31.93
C GLY A 435 -3.97 -6.47 -31.25
N THR A 436 -3.65 -6.31 -29.97
CA THR A 436 -3.00 -7.33 -29.15
C THR A 436 -4.00 -7.87 -28.14
N SER A 437 -4.22 -9.19 -28.14
CA SER A 437 -5.11 -9.83 -27.18
C SER A 437 -4.38 -10.18 -25.88
N ILE A 438 -5.15 -10.30 -24.79
CA ILE A 438 -4.65 -10.79 -23.51
C ILE A 438 -4.10 -12.21 -23.68
N ASP A 439 -4.79 -13.05 -24.45
CA ASP A 439 -4.39 -14.44 -24.68
C ASP A 439 -3.05 -14.54 -25.43
N ALA A 440 -2.76 -13.66 -26.38
CA ALA A 440 -1.47 -13.61 -27.06
C ALA A 440 -0.31 -13.30 -26.10
N VAL A 441 -0.57 -12.48 -25.08
CA VAL A 441 0.41 -12.21 -24.01
C VAL A 441 0.56 -13.43 -23.11
N ARG A 442 -0.55 -14.05 -22.68
CA ARG A 442 -0.54 -15.26 -21.85
C ARG A 442 0.27 -16.38 -22.50
N THR A 443 0.09 -16.64 -23.80
CA THR A 443 0.87 -17.65 -24.53
C THR A 443 2.39 -17.47 -24.39
N VAL A 444 2.88 -16.22 -24.39
CA VAL A 444 4.32 -15.94 -24.25
C VAL A 444 4.78 -16.15 -22.80
N LEU A 445 3.98 -15.73 -21.82
CA LEU A 445 4.28 -15.92 -20.41
C LEU A 445 4.27 -17.39 -20.02
N ASP A 446 3.34 -18.17 -20.59
CA ASP A 446 3.19 -19.61 -20.35
C ASP A 446 4.33 -20.42 -20.99
N ALA A 447 4.94 -19.89 -22.06
CA ALA A 447 6.16 -20.43 -22.64
C ALA A 447 7.41 -20.15 -21.77
N GLY A 448 7.27 -19.52 -20.60
CA GLY A 448 8.36 -19.23 -19.68
C GLY A 448 9.26 -18.07 -20.11
N LYS A 449 8.83 -17.27 -21.09
CA LYS A 449 9.60 -16.12 -21.59
C LYS A 449 9.10 -14.80 -21.03
N ILE A 450 9.96 -13.77 -21.05
CA ILE A 450 9.59 -12.41 -20.70
C ILE A 450 8.87 -11.78 -21.89
N CYS A 451 7.58 -11.52 -21.71
CA CYS A 451 6.78 -10.84 -22.74
C CYS A 451 7.08 -9.34 -22.72
N VAL A 452 7.55 -8.78 -23.83
CA VAL A 452 7.82 -7.34 -23.99
C VAL A 452 6.88 -6.77 -25.05
N ILE A 453 5.96 -5.92 -24.61
CA ILE A 453 4.99 -5.26 -25.49
C ILE A 453 5.09 -3.75 -25.38
N ASP A 454 4.54 -3.07 -26.36
CA ASP A 454 4.37 -1.63 -26.35
C ASP A 454 2.88 -1.31 -26.39
N LEU A 455 2.41 -0.44 -25.49
CA LEU A 455 0.98 -0.07 -25.40
C LEU A 455 0.78 1.44 -25.41
N GLU A 456 -0.32 1.93 -26.00
CA GLU A 456 -0.78 3.30 -25.73
C GLU A 456 -1.12 3.47 -24.22
N PRO A 457 -0.95 4.69 -23.64
CA PRO A 457 -1.18 4.93 -22.22
C PRO A 457 -2.55 4.47 -21.70
N GLN A 458 -3.58 4.50 -22.55
CA GLN A 458 -4.93 4.06 -22.24
C GLN A 458 -5.00 2.54 -21.98
N GLY A 459 -4.18 1.75 -22.69
CA GLY A 459 -4.12 0.29 -22.52
C GLY A 459 -3.51 -0.17 -21.20
N ILE A 460 -2.79 0.72 -20.49
CA ILE A 460 -2.18 0.42 -19.19
C ILE A 460 -3.22 -0.09 -18.20
N GLN A 461 -4.39 0.55 -18.13
CA GLN A 461 -5.43 0.20 -17.17
C GLN A 461 -5.98 -1.21 -17.39
N ILE A 462 -6.14 -1.61 -18.65
CA ILE A 462 -6.63 -2.94 -19.04
C ILE A 462 -5.57 -4.01 -18.70
N ALA A 463 -4.28 -3.69 -18.88
CA ALA A 463 -3.18 -4.61 -18.59
C ALA A 463 -2.92 -4.82 -17.08
N ARG A 464 -3.40 -3.92 -16.20
CA ARG A 464 -3.17 -3.94 -14.74
C ARG A 464 -4.03 -4.98 -14.03
N THR A 465 -3.75 -6.25 -14.29
CA THR A 465 -4.43 -7.39 -13.68
C THR A 465 -3.51 -8.19 -12.77
N HIS A 466 -4.10 -8.93 -11.82
CA HIS A 466 -3.37 -9.83 -10.93
C HIS A 466 -2.63 -10.95 -11.68
N GLU A 467 -3.08 -11.33 -12.87
CA GLU A 467 -2.44 -12.34 -13.71
C GLU A 467 -1.19 -11.81 -14.41
N LEU A 468 -1.29 -10.65 -15.06
CA LEU A 468 -0.22 -10.10 -15.90
C LEU A 468 0.86 -9.37 -15.07
N LYS A 469 0.50 -8.84 -13.90
CA LYS A 469 1.35 -8.06 -12.98
C LYS A 469 2.35 -7.15 -13.72
N PRO A 470 1.87 -6.27 -14.61
CA PRO A 470 2.74 -5.56 -15.54
C PRO A 470 3.78 -4.70 -14.82
N TYR A 471 4.91 -4.51 -15.48
CA TYR A 471 5.94 -3.53 -15.13
C TYR A 471 6.05 -2.52 -16.27
N ILE A 472 5.72 -1.27 -15.97
CA ILE A 472 5.48 -0.23 -16.96
C ILE A 472 6.69 0.71 -17.00
N ILE A 473 7.37 0.70 -18.14
CA ILE A 473 8.56 1.51 -18.39
C ILE A 473 8.18 2.64 -19.35
N PHE A 474 8.25 3.87 -18.86
CA PHE A 474 8.03 5.06 -19.67
C PHE A 474 9.33 5.52 -20.33
N ILE A 475 9.35 5.50 -21.67
CA ILE A 475 10.45 5.99 -22.50
C ILE A 475 10.18 7.47 -22.80
N LYS A 476 10.94 8.33 -22.13
CA LYS A 476 10.85 9.77 -22.22
C LYS A 476 11.81 10.33 -23.27
N PRO A 477 11.40 11.32 -24.08
CA PRO A 477 12.35 12.05 -24.93
C PRO A 477 13.31 12.92 -24.09
N PRO A 478 14.50 13.23 -24.63
CA PRO A 478 15.38 14.25 -24.09
C PRO A 478 14.72 15.64 -24.10
N SER A 479 15.41 16.64 -23.55
CA SER A 479 15.07 18.04 -23.82
C SER A 479 15.09 18.35 -25.32
N ILE A 480 14.29 19.31 -25.77
CA ILE A 480 14.21 19.72 -27.19
C ILE A 480 15.59 20.05 -27.79
N GLY A 481 16.45 20.74 -27.02
CA GLY A 481 17.81 21.06 -27.45
C GLY A 481 18.67 19.81 -27.67
N CYS A 482 18.59 18.84 -26.75
CA CYS A 482 19.29 17.57 -26.89
C CYS A 482 18.76 16.75 -28.08
N MET A 483 17.43 16.73 -28.31
CA MET A 483 16.82 16.07 -29.45
C MET A 483 17.30 16.63 -30.79
N ARG A 484 17.41 17.96 -30.92
CA ARG A 484 17.93 18.60 -32.15
C ARG A 484 19.32 18.12 -32.50
N GLN A 485 20.17 17.88 -31.50
CA GLN A 485 21.54 17.41 -31.70
C GLN A 485 21.59 15.90 -31.99
N THR A 486 20.95 15.09 -31.13
CA THR A 486 21.01 13.62 -31.20
C THR A 486 20.25 13.05 -32.40
N ARG A 487 19.16 13.71 -32.83
CA ARG A 487 18.28 13.23 -33.90
C ARG A 487 18.48 13.90 -35.25
N LYS A 488 19.48 14.79 -35.38
CA LYS A 488 19.83 15.48 -36.63
C LYS A 488 20.02 14.51 -37.82
N ASN A 489 20.65 13.38 -37.55
CA ASN A 489 20.93 12.33 -38.53
C ASN A 489 20.02 11.10 -38.36
N ALA A 490 19.21 11.07 -37.30
CA ALA A 490 18.29 9.98 -37.05
C ALA A 490 17.12 10.05 -38.04
N ARG A 491 16.71 8.88 -38.52
CA ARG A 491 15.60 8.75 -39.46
C ARG A 491 14.43 8.13 -38.72
N ILE A 492 13.23 8.63 -38.97
CA ILE A 492 12.01 8.00 -38.47
C ILE A 492 11.85 6.69 -39.25
N ILE A 493 12.16 5.57 -38.60
CA ILE A 493 11.93 4.25 -39.19
C ILE A 493 10.44 3.97 -39.12
N THR A 494 9.73 4.25 -40.22
CA THR A 494 8.36 3.77 -40.45
C THR A 494 8.38 2.55 -41.36
N ASP A 495 7.33 1.73 -41.30
CA ASP A 495 7.22 0.47 -42.05
C ASP A 495 7.04 0.64 -43.58
N TYR A 496 6.96 1.89 -44.06
CA TYR A 496 6.74 2.24 -45.46
C TYR A 496 7.84 3.22 -45.86
N TYR A 497 8.93 2.72 -46.46
CA TYR A 497 9.90 3.44 -47.30
C TYR A 497 9.96 4.98 -47.24
N VAL A 498 10.03 5.59 -46.07
CA VAL A 498 10.42 6.99 -45.96
C VAL A 498 11.33 7.14 -44.76
N ASN A 499 12.62 7.21 -45.07
CA ASN A 499 13.64 7.78 -44.21
C ASN A 499 13.34 9.29 -44.03
N MET A 500 12.28 9.62 -43.31
CA MET A 500 11.97 11.02 -42.99
C MET A 500 12.94 11.47 -41.90
N LYS A 501 13.61 12.59 -42.15
CA LYS A 501 14.30 13.32 -41.09
C LYS A 501 13.24 13.89 -40.14
N PHE A 502 13.56 13.92 -38.85
CA PHE A 502 12.72 14.61 -37.88
C PHE A 502 12.60 16.09 -38.27
N LYS A 503 11.36 16.59 -38.37
CA LYS A 503 11.09 18.02 -38.45
C LYS A 503 11.05 18.61 -37.04
N GLU A 504 11.20 19.93 -36.94
CA GLU A 504 11.09 20.63 -35.65
C GLU A 504 9.71 20.41 -35.00
N GLU A 505 8.64 20.43 -35.82
CA GLU A 505 7.27 20.12 -35.40
C GLU A 505 7.14 18.72 -34.78
N ASP A 506 7.83 17.71 -35.35
CA ASP A 506 7.82 16.34 -34.80
C ASP A 506 8.48 16.28 -33.42
N LEU A 507 9.53 17.09 -33.20
CA LEU A 507 10.24 17.13 -31.92
C LEU A 507 9.42 17.85 -30.84
N GLN A 508 8.74 18.93 -31.21
CA GLN A 508 7.80 19.64 -30.33
C GLN A 508 6.60 18.77 -29.97
N GLU A 509 5.95 18.12 -30.95
CA GLU A 509 4.84 17.21 -30.68
C GLU A 509 5.27 16.07 -29.74
N MET A 510 6.49 15.56 -29.91
CA MET A 510 7.01 14.51 -29.04
C MET A 510 7.20 14.96 -27.60
N GLU A 511 7.75 16.16 -27.38
CA GLU A 511 7.93 16.72 -26.04
C GLU A 511 6.57 17.02 -25.37
N GLU A 512 5.64 17.65 -26.08
CA GLU A 512 4.30 17.94 -25.58
C GLU A 512 3.53 16.67 -25.25
N SER A 513 3.62 15.67 -26.13
CA SER A 513 3.02 14.36 -25.92
C SER A 513 3.61 13.66 -24.70
N ALA A 514 4.94 13.73 -24.49
CA ALA A 514 5.58 13.21 -23.29
C ALA A 514 5.06 13.88 -22.01
N LYS A 515 5.03 15.21 -21.97
CA LYS A 515 4.51 15.99 -20.83
C LYS A 515 3.07 15.62 -20.51
N LYS A 516 2.23 15.48 -21.54
CA LYS A 516 0.82 15.05 -21.38
C LYS A 516 0.72 13.63 -20.83
N MET A 517 1.55 12.70 -21.30
CA MET A 517 1.57 11.32 -20.78
C MET A 517 2.00 11.26 -19.32
N GLU A 518 3.07 11.97 -18.94
CA GLU A 518 3.52 12.05 -17.54
C GLU A 518 2.45 12.66 -16.64
N ALA A 519 1.84 13.77 -17.07
CA ALA A 519 0.79 14.44 -16.31
C ALA A 519 -0.48 13.57 -16.14
N GLN A 520 -0.80 12.70 -17.10
CA GLN A 520 -2.03 11.90 -17.08
C GLN A 520 -1.85 10.48 -16.52
N PHE A 521 -0.68 9.87 -16.69
CA PHE A 521 -0.43 8.45 -16.39
C PHE A 521 0.82 8.20 -15.53
N GLY A 522 1.51 9.25 -15.08
CA GLY A 522 2.77 9.16 -14.35
C GLY A 522 2.76 8.23 -13.13
N GLN A 523 1.64 8.12 -12.43
CA GLN A 523 1.49 7.21 -11.28
C GLN A 523 1.57 5.73 -11.63
N PHE A 524 1.35 5.37 -12.89
CA PHE A 524 1.42 3.99 -13.33
C PHE A 524 2.81 3.59 -13.81
N PHE A 525 3.73 4.54 -13.97
CA PHE A 525 5.08 4.24 -14.46
C PHE A 525 5.94 3.72 -13.31
N ASP A 526 6.42 2.49 -13.41
CA ASP A 526 7.34 1.89 -12.45
C ASP A 526 8.77 2.37 -12.68
N HIS A 527 9.11 2.68 -13.94
CA HIS A 527 10.43 3.20 -14.31
C HIS A 527 10.36 4.20 -15.46
N VAL A 528 11.25 5.18 -15.45
CA VAL A 528 11.37 6.20 -16.51
C VAL A 528 12.78 6.14 -17.09
N ILE A 529 12.89 5.99 -18.42
CA ILE A 529 14.15 5.97 -19.15
C ILE A 529 14.14 7.15 -20.13
N VAL A 530 15.16 8.02 -20.06
CA VAL A 530 15.32 9.11 -21.02
C VAL A 530 16.14 8.61 -22.20
N ASN A 531 15.55 8.62 -23.41
CA ASN A 531 16.20 8.09 -24.60
C ASN A 531 16.98 9.16 -25.37
N ASP A 532 18.16 9.47 -24.86
CA ASP A 532 19.15 10.38 -25.46
C ASP A 532 20.07 9.63 -26.42
N ASN A 533 20.63 8.52 -25.96
CA ASN A 533 21.46 7.60 -26.73
C ASN A 533 20.81 6.22 -26.73
N LEU A 534 20.55 5.69 -27.93
CA LEU A 534 19.86 4.42 -28.11
C LEU A 534 20.61 3.22 -27.51
N GLN A 535 21.95 3.26 -27.47
CA GLN A 535 22.73 2.16 -26.87
C GLN A 535 22.63 2.18 -25.34
N GLU A 536 22.79 3.35 -24.73
CA GLU A 536 22.67 3.52 -23.28
C GLU A 536 21.24 3.23 -22.81
N ALA A 537 20.23 3.72 -23.52
CA ALA A 537 18.83 3.44 -23.24
C ALA A 537 18.51 1.94 -23.38
N SER A 538 19.15 1.23 -24.33
CA SER A 538 19.00 -0.23 -24.47
C SER A 538 19.62 -0.99 -23.29
N ALA A 539 20.78 -0.54 -22.79
CA ALA A 539 21.41 -1.13 -21.62
C ALA A 539 20.60 -0.86 -20.34
N GLN A 540 20.12 0.38 -20.16
CA GLN A 540 19.22 0.76 -19.07
C GLN A 540 17.92 -0.05 -19.10
N LEU A 541 17.37 -0.29 -20.29
CA LEU A 541 16.17 -1.10 -20.47
C LEU A 541 16.40 -2.54 -20.03
N LEU A 542 17.52 -3.16 -20.43
CA LEU A 542 17.86 -4.52 -20.00
C LEU A 542 17.97 -4.61 -18.47
N CYS A 543 18.68 -3.67 -17.84
CA CYS A 543 18.77 -3.60 -16.38
C CYS A 543 17.40 -3.40 -15.72
N ALA A 544 16.53 -2.55 -16.28
CA ALA A 544 15.18 -2.35 -15.75
C ALA A 544 14.31 -3.60 -15.86
N VAL A 545 14.43 -4.36 -16.95
CA VAL A 545 13.70 -5.62 -17.14
C VAL A 545 14.14 -6.68 -16.14
N HIS A 546 15.45 -6.88 -15.92
CA HIS A 546 15.92 -7.82 -14.90
C HIS A 546 15.48 -7.41 -13.49
N ARG A 547 15.62 -6.13 -13.11
CA ARG A 547 15.12 -5.64 -11.81
C ARG A 547 13.62 -5.85 -11.63
N ALA A 548 12.84 -5.75 -12.70
CA ALA A 548 11.40 -6.00 -12.64
C ALA A 548 11.07 -7.47 -12.31
N GLN A 549 11.92 -8.43 -12.72
CA GLN A 549 11.73 -9.86 -12.50
C GLN A 549 12.34 -10.35 -11.19
N ASP A 550 13.49 -9.81 -10.78
CA ASP A 550 14.32 -10.40 -9.72
C ASP A 550 14.28 -9.61 -8.40
N GLU A 551 14.04 -8.30 -8.45
CA GLU A 551 14.02 -7.43 -7.26
C GLU A 551 12.59 -7.18 -6.75
N PRO A 552 12.39 -6.93 -5.43
CA PRO A 552 11.08 -6.64 -4.86
C PRO A 552 10.55 -5.27 -5.31
N GLN A 553 9.39 -5.26 -5.99
CA GLN A 553 8.72 -4.06 -6.52
C GLN A 553 7.41 -3.76 -5.78
N TRP A 554 6.96 -2.50 -5.83
CA TRP A 554 5.66 -2.11 -5.30
C TRP A 554 4.54 -2.44 -6.29
N VAL A 555 3.66 -3.38 -5.94
CA VAL A 555 2.50 -3.74 -6.74
C VAL A 555 1.20 -3.44 -5.98
N PRO A 556 0.08 -3.20 -6.67
CA PRO A 556 -1.22 -3.11 -6.02
C PRO A 556 -1.50 -4.33 -5.13
N ALA A 557 -1.97 -4.09 -3.91
CA ALA A 557 -2.28 -5.15 -2.94
C ALA A 557 -3.31 -6.17 -3.48
N VAL A 558 -4.27 -5.67 -4.26
CA VAL A 558 -5.31 -6.45 -4.97
C VAL A 558 -4.74 -7.46 -5.98
N TRP A 559 -3.46 -7.38 -6.35
CA TRP A 559 -2.83 -8.38 -7.22
C TRP A 559 -2.34 -9.61 -6.47
N ILE A 560 -2.18 -9.51 -5.15
CA ILE A 560 -1.63 -10.56 -4.28
C ILE A 560 -2.72 -11.14 -3.39
N CYS A 561 -3.65 -10.31 -2.92
CA CYS A 561 -4.89 -10.78 -2.30
C CYS A 561 -5.79 -11.40 -3.37
N SER A 562 -5.58 -12.69 -3.62
CA SER A 562 -6.62 -13.54 -4.18
C SER A 562 -7.72 -13.67 -3.12
N ASP A 563 -8.97 -13.65 -3.55
CA ASP A 563 -10.15 -13.89 -2.72
C ASP A 563 -10.05 -15.27 -2.04
N THR A 564 -9.32 -15.35 -0.93
CA THR A 564 -9.56 -16.33 0.13
C THR A 564 -10.51 -15.69 1.13
N GLN A 565 -11.74 -15.46 0.70
CA GLN A 565 -12.88 -15.52 1.59
C GLN A 565 -13.79 -16.64 1.07
N PRO A 566 -13.98 -17.73 1.85
CA PRO A 566 -14.83 -18.85 1.47
C PRO A 566 -16.32 -18.49 1.41
#